data_AF-A0A1X0Y1X9-F1
#
_entry.id   AF-A0A1X0Y1X9-F1
#
_cell.length_a   1.000
_cell.length_b   1.000
_cell.length_c   1.000
_cell.angle_alpha   90.00
_cell.angle_beta   90.00
_cell.angle_gamma   90.00
#
_symmetry.space_group_name_H-M   'P 1'
#
loop_
_entity.id
_entity.type
_entity.pdbx_description
1 polymer ?
#
loop_
_entity_poly.entity_id
_entity_poly.type
_entity_poly.pdbx_seq_one_letter_code
_entity_poly.pdbx_strand_id
1 'polypeptide(L)' 'MSDAAVIGCVGTLVVATRGDRGPGEVLVTVRGAKETFLAWSDDPLPKNSHVLVVEIRGARAVVVEPWHSPTHPCAGPDDL' A
#
# COMPACT_ATOMS: atom_id res chain seq x y z
N MET A 1 -15.71 0.83 12.36
CA MET A 1 -14.48 0.09 12.01
C MET A 1 -13.39 1.13 11.83
N SER A 2 -12.23 0.95 12.43
CA SER A 2 -11.20 1.99 12.45
C SER A 2 -10.27 1.82 11.25
N ASP A 3 -9.97 2.92 10.55
CA ASP A 3 -8.97 2.97 9.48
C ASP A 3 -7.63 2.37 9.95
N ALA A 4 -7.34 2.38 11.27
CA ALA A 4 -6.18 1.75 11.91
C ALA A 4 -5.85 0.33 11.42
N ALA A 5 -6.85 -0.44 11.00
CA ALA A 5 -6.66 -1.80 10.50
C ALA A 5 -5.93 -1.88 9.14
N VAL A 6 -5.72 -0.75 8.45
CA VAL A 6 -5.09 -0.68 7.13
C VAL A 6 -3.57 -0.51 7.19
N ILE A 7 -3.01 -0.05 8.32
CA ILE A 7 -1.56 0.08 8.49
C ILE A 7 -0.91 -1.30 8.40
N GLY A 8 0.15 -1.42 7.60
CA GLY A 8 0.84 -2.67 7.32
C GLY A 8 0.21 -3.50 6.19
N CYS A 9 -0.93 -3.08 5.64
CA CYS A 9 -1.49 -3.74 4.46
C CYS A 9 -0.77 -3.29 3.18
N VAL A 10 -0.53 -4.24 2.29
CA VAL A 10 -0.07 -3.96 0.92
C VAL A 10 -1.28 -3.72 0.03
N GLY A 11 -1.23 -2.67 -0.77
CA GLY A 11 -2.25 -2.31 -1.75
C GLY A 11 -1.67 -2.08 -3.13
N THR A 12 -2.55 -1.69 -4.06
CA THR A 12 -2.18 -1.34 -5.43
C THR A 12 -2.76 0.02 -5.77
N LEU A 13 -1.93 0.91 -6.32
CA LEU A 13 -2.41 2.23 -6.77
C LEU A 13 -3.33 2.07 -7.98
N VAL A 14 -4.58 2.53 -7.86
CA VAL A 14 -5.53 2.61 -8.97
C VAL A 14 -5.49 3.98 -9.66
N VAL A 15 -5.01 5.00 -8.94
CA VAL A 15 -4.65 6.33 -9.44
C VAL A 15 -3.23 6.65 -8.97
N ALA A 16 -2.37 7.12 -9.88
CA ALA A 16 -1.01 7.52 -9.56
C ALA A 16 -0.97 8.63 -8.50
N THR A 17 -0.02 8.55 -7.57
CA THR A 17 0.28 9.67 -6.67
C THR A 17 1.11 10.71 -7.42
N ARG A 18 1.15 11.94 -6.89
CA ARG A 18 1.90 13.05 -7.48
C ARG A 18 3.03 13.55 -6.57
N GLY A 19 3.42 12.74 -5.58
CA GLY A 19 4.28 13.16 -4.48
C GLY A 19 3.56 14.15 -3.57
N ASP A 20 4.32 15.12 -3.06
CA ASP A 20 3.82 16.29 -2.33
C ASP A 20 2.74 17.11 -3.08
N ARG A 21 2.72 17.06 -4.41
CA ARG A 21 1.75 17.79 -5.26
C ARG A 21 0.34 17.22 -5.24
N GLY A 22 0.11 16.04 -4.65
CA GLY A 22 -1.24 15.56 -4.39
C GLY A 22 -1.42 14.05 -4.36
N PRO A 23 -2.56 13.59 -3.83
CA PRO A 23 -2.80 12.18 -3.59
C PRO A 23 -3.11 11.43 -4.89
N GLY A 24 -2.81 10.14 -4.86
CA GLY A 24 -3.41 9.13 -5.71
C GLY A 24 -4.53 8.40 -4.97
N GLU A 25 -4.81 7.18 -5.42
CA GLU A 25 -5.81 6.32 -4.79
C GLU A 25 -5.26 4.90 -4.74
N VAL A 26 -5.31 4.28 -3.57
CA VAL A 26 -4.87 2.90 -3.34
C VAL A 26 -6.06 2.00 -3.06
N LEU A 27 -6.07 0.83 -3.68
CA LEU A 27 -6.98 -0.26 -3.36
C LEU A 27 -6.27 -1.23 -2.40
N VAL A 28 -6.85 -1.43 -1.22
CA VAL A 28 -6.31 -2.32 -0.17
C VAL A 28 -7.34 -3.39 0.15
N THR A 29 -6.88 -4.61 0.46
CA THR A 29 -7.75 -5.66 0.99
C THR A 29 -7.61 -5.73 2.50
N VAL A 30 -8.67 -5.37 3.22
CA VAL A 30 -8.71 -5.40 4.69
C VAL A 30 -9.80 -6.38 5.11
N ARG A 31 -9.43 -7.44 5.84
CA ARG A 31 -10.39 -8.46 6.36
C ARG A 31 -11.30 -9.06 5.27
N GLY A 32 -10.76 -9.28 4.07
CA GLY A 32 -11.49 -9.85 2.94
C GLY A 32 -12.36 -8.85 2.16
N ALA A 33 -12.46 -7.60 2.59
CA ALA A 33 -13.11 -6.53 1.83
C ALA A 33 -12.07 -5.69 1.09
N LYS A 34 -12.38 -5.30 -0.16
CA LYS A 34 -11.58 -4.35 -0.92
C LYS A 34 -12.08 -2.95 -0.66
N GLU A 35 -11.18 -2.06 -0.26
CA GLU A 35 -11.49 -0.67 0.05
C GLU A 35 -10.50 0.26 -0.63
N THR A 36 -10.97 1.43 -1.05
CA THR A 36 -10.11 2.48 -1.59
C THR A 36 -9.83 3.59 -0.58
N PHE A 37 -8.60 4.11 -0.61
CA PHE A 37 -8.13 5.20 0.24
C PHE A 37 -7.37 6.23 -0.60
N LEU A 38 -7.42 7.50 -0.20
CA LEU A 38 -6.54 8.53 -0.76
C LEU A 38 -5.10 8.23 -0.34
N ALA A 39 -4.20 8.12 -1.31
CA ALA A 39 -2.82 7.71 -1.08
C ALA A 39 -1.86 8.89 -1.24
N TRP A 40 -1.14 9.21 -0.17
CA TRP A 40 -0.01 10.14 -0.19
C TRP A 40 1.30 9.39 -0.22
N SER A 41 2.28 9.91 -0.95
CA SER A 41 3.66 9.41 -0.97
C SER A 41 4.59 10.61 -1.13
N ASP A 42 5.84 10.48 -0.70
CA ASP A 42 6.84 11.53 -0.86
C ASP A 42 7.19 11.75 -2.33
N ASP A 43 7.45 10.65 -3.06
CA ASP A 43 7.72 10.65 -4.49
C ASP A 43 6.48 10.30 -5.33
N PRO A 44 6.38 10.75 -6.60
CA PRO A 44 5.32 10.31 -7.51
C PRO A 44 5.42 8.81 -7.81
N LEU A 45 4.33 8.07 -7.58
CA LEU A 45 4.21 6.65 -7.84
C LEU A 45 3.21 6.37 -8.96
N PRO A 46 3.56 5.59 -9.98
CA PRO A 46 2.67 5.32 -11.10
C PRO A 46 1.48 4.43 -10.67
N LYS A 47 0.44 4.46 -11.50
CA LYS A 47 -0.67 3.51 -11.38
C LYS A 47 -0.14 2.08 -11.48
N ASN A 48 -0.79 1.17 -10.76
CA ASN A 48 -0.45 -0.24 -10.60
C ASN A 48 0.79 -0.54 -9.76
N SER A 49 1.45 0.48 -9.17
CA SER A 49 2.49 0.22 -8.16
C SER A 49 1.92 -0.49 -6.94
N HIS A 50 2.67 -1.47 -6.46
CA HIS A 50 2.46 -2.06 -5.15
C HIS A 50 3.01 -1.13 -4.08
N VAL A 51 2.21 -0.89 -3.04
CA VAL A 51 2.56 0.05 -1.98
C VAL A 51 2.18 -0.50 -0.62
N LEU A 52 2.96 -0.17 0.41
CA LEU A 52 2.68 -0.50 1.80
C LEU A 52 2.07 0.72 2.49
N VAL A 53 0.95 0.53 3.20
CA VAL A 53 0.40 1.59 4.03
C VAL A 53 1.20 1.70 5.34
N VAL A 54 1.82 2.85 5.57
CA VAL A 54 2.69 3.09 6.74
C VAL A 54 2.06 3.99 7.80
N GLU A 55 1.10 4.83 7.40
CA GLU A 55 0.43 5.78 8.30
C GLU A 55 -1.00 6.07 7.84
N ILE A 56 -1.84 6.56 8.76
CA ILE A 56 -3.17 7.09 8.47
C ILE A 56 -3.17 8.59 8.77
N ARG A 57 -3.58 9.38 7.78
CA ARG A 57 -3.68 10.84 7.89
C ARG A 57 -5.09 11.32 8.31
N GLY A 58 -6.03 10.38 8.43
CA GLY A 58 -7.45 10.64 8.72
C GLY A 58 -8.28 10.84 7.45
N ALA A 59 -9.62 10.85 7.59
CA ALA A 59 -10.58 11.06 6.50
C ALA A 59 -10.36 10.12 5.28
N ARG A 60 -10.09 8.83 5.52
CA ARG A 60 -9.77 7.84 4.47
C ARG A 60 -8.53 8.17 3.63
N ALA A 61 -7.59 8.93 4.20
CA ALA A 61 -6.29 9.17 3.61
C ALA A 61 -5.19 8.40 4.37
N VAL A 62 -4.26 7.83 3.60
CA VAL A 62 -3.14 7.02 4.07
C VAL A 62 -1.85 7.54 3.46
N VAL A 63 -0.74 7.30 4.16
CA VAL A 63 0.61 7.46 3.63
C VAL A 63 1.10 6.10 3.17
N VAL A 64 1.67 6.04 1.98
CA VAL A 64 2.13 4.82 1.34
C VAL A 64 3.55 4.94 0.83
N GLU A 65 4.29 3.85 0.99
CA GLU A 65 5.65 3.70 0.48
C GLU A 65 5.70 2.63 -0.61
N PRO A 66 6.62 2.71 -1.60
CA PRO A 66 6.85 1.65 -2.57
C PRO A 66 7.09 0.32 -1.87
N TRP A 67 6.31 -0.70 -2.24
CA TRP A 67 6.49 -2.05 -1.73
C TRP A 67 7.16 -2.94 -2.78
N HIS A 68 8.44 -3.22 -2.56
CA HIS A 68 9.16 -4.26 -3.28
C HIS A 68 8.98 -5.56 -2.51
N SER A 69 8.23 -6.51 -3.06
CA SER A 69 8.00 -7.80 -2.42
C SER A 69 9.33 -8.44 -2.05
N PRO A 70 9.53 -8.90 -0.80
CA PRO A 70 10.68 -9.74 -0.48
C PRO A 70 10.45 -11.07 -1.20
N THR A 71 11.10 -11.26 -2.36
CA THR A 71 11.17 -12.57 -3.00
C THR A 71 11.95 -13.49 -2.06
N HIS A 72 11.24 -14.33 -1.30
CA HIS A 72 11.86 -15.50 -0.68
C HIS A 72 11.99 -16.60 -1.74
N PRO A 73 13.20 -17.16 -1.92
CA PRO A 73 13.31 -18.58 -1.66
C PRO A 73 14.22 -18.79 -0.45
N CYS A 74 13.61 -18.99 0.73
CA CYS A 74 14.28 -19.81 1.73
C CYS A 74 14.08 -21.27 1.31
N ALA A 75 14.86 -21.72 0.33
CA ALA A 75 15.15 -23.15 0.23
C ALA A 75 16.07 -23.48 1.41
N GLY A 76 15.48 -23.92 2.53
CA GLY A 76 16.24 -24.67 3.52
C GLY A 76 16.68 -26.00 2.88
N PRO A 77 17.78 -26.62 3.34
CA PRO A 77 18.33 -27.83 2.71
C PRO A 77 17.51 -29.12 2.94
N ASP A 78 16.21 -29.04 3.24
CA ASP A 78 15.37 -30.21 3.58
C ASP A 78 14.44 -30.65 2.42
N ASP A 79 14.99 -30.72 1.19
CA ASP A 79 14.31 -31.29 0.01
C ASP A 79 14.97 -32.58 -0.53
N LEU A 80 15.73 -33.32 0.31
CA LEU A 80 15.86 -34.79 0.29
C LEU A 80 16.75 -35.33 1.44
#